data_AF-A0A7C4SM62-F1
#
_entry.id   AF-A0A7C4SM62-F1
#
_cell.length_a   1.000
_cell.length_b   1.000
_cell.length_c   1.000
_cell.angle_alpha   90.00
_cell.angle_beta   90.00
_cell.angle_gamma   90.00
#
_symmetry.space_group_name_H-M   'P 1'
#
loop_
_entity.id
_entity.type
_entity.pdbx_description
1 polymer ?
#
loop_
_entity_poly.entity_id
_entity_poly.type
_entity_poly.pdbx_seq_one_letter_code
_entity_poly.pdbx_strand_id
1 'polypeptide(L)'
;MVKMILISGRSLEQGLGKEASKFSKRYIDATTICQIDPEDMRKLNINEGGNVRISSQYGSVVAKAVKSKYAPHPGVIFMAYGPWVNSLTSPETHGTGMPSFKGLEVEVEPVEVVERSQKEG
;
A
#
# COMPACT_ATOMS: atom_id res chain seq x y z
N MET A 1 3.30 -15.96 -0.85
CA MET A 1 3.59 -14.90 0.12
C MET A 1 5.08 -14.59 0.10
N VAL A 2 5.45 -13.32 0.04
CA VAL A 2 6.84 -12.85 -0.02
C VAL A 2 7.03 -11.76 1.03
N LYS A 3 8.10 -11.84 1.81
CA LYS A 3 8.46 -10.82 2.80
C LYS A 3 9.11 -9.62 2.13
N MET A 4 8.66 -8.42 2.49
CA MET A 4 9.14 -7.16 1.92
C MET A 4 9.14 -6.06 2.99
N ILE A 5 9.85 -4.98 2.70
CA ILE A 5 9.83 -3.76 3.49
C ILE A 5 8.86 -2.76 2.85
N LEU A 6 7.82 -2.37 3.58
CA LEU A 6 6.94 -1.28 3.22
C LEU A 6 7.52 0.05 3.65
N ILE A 7 7.77 0.91 2.66
CA ILE A 7 8.08 2.32 2.85
C ILE A 7 6.81 3.13 2.61
N SER A 8 6.51 4.03 3.54
CA SER A 8 5.43 5.00 3.38
C SER A 8 5.95 6.42 3.24
N GLY A 9 5.33 7.20 2.36
CA GLY A 9 5.78 8.53 2.02
C GLY A 9 4.69 9.44 1.49
N ARG A 10 5.01 10.71 1.30
CA ARG A 10 4.12 11.65 0.60
C ARG A 10 4.29 11.43 -0.90
N SER A 11 3.17 11.46 -1.64
CA SER A 11 3.19 11.47 -3.10
C SER A 11 2.48 12.72 -3.63
N LEU A 12 2.86 13.17 -4.82
CA LEU A 12 2.25 14.33 -5.46
C LEU A 12 0.73 14.13 -5.67
N GLU A 13 0.33 12.95 -6.14
CA GLU A 13 -1.07 12.61 -6.37
C GLU A 13 -1.89 12.55 -5.08
N GLN A 14 -1.30 12.04 -3.99
CA GLN A 14 -1.92 12.05 -2.67
C GLN A 14 -2.11 13.49 -2.17
N GLY A 15 -1.11 14.35 -2.35
CA GLY A 15 -1.17 15.77 -1.98
C GLY A 15 -2.27 16.51 -2.73
N LEU A 16 -2.29 16.40 -4.06
CA LEU A 16 -3.30 17.04 -4.91
C LEU A 16 -4.71 16.50 -4.64
N GLY A 17 -4.88 15.21 -4.36
CA GLY A 17 -6.16 14.64 -3.96
C GLY A 17 -6.64 15.17 -2.61
N LYS A 18 -5.72 15.35 -1.64
CA LYS A 18 -6.04 15.86 -0.31
C LYS A 18 -6.57 17.30 -0.35
N GLU A 19 -6.03 18.16 -1.23
CA GLU A 19 -6.50 19.54 -1.42
C GLU A 19 -7.96 19.60 -1.89
N ALA A 20 -8.41 18.62 -2.69
CA ALA A 20 -9.81 18.54 -3.10
C ALA A 20 -10.69 18.00 -1.97
N SER A 21 -10.35 16.82 -1.44
CA SER A 21 -11.00 16.18 -0.29
C SER A 21 -10.31 14.84 0.00
N LYS A 22 -10.30 14.41 1.27
CA LYS A 22 -9.89 13.05 1.67
C LYS A 22 -10.82 11.95 1.11
N PHE A 23 -12.02 12.32 0.64
CA PHE A 23 -12.97 11.42 -0.03
C PHE A 23 -12.91 11.54 -1.55
N SER A 24 -12.02 12.37 -2.09
CA SER A 24 -11.87 12.47 -3.53
C SER A 24 -11.37 11.15 -4.11
N LYS A 25 -11.90 10.77 -5.27
CA LYS A 25 -11.43 9.60 -6.02
C LYS A 25 -9.91 9.65 -6.22
N ARG A 26 -9.35 10.83 -6.48
CA ARG A 26 -7.91 11.05 -6.65
C ARG A 26 -7.11 10.70 -5.40
N TYR A 27 -7.58 11.08 -4.21
CA TYR A 27 -6.92 10.72 -2.96
C TYR A 27 -6.99 9.21 -2.72
N ILE A 28 -8.17 8.60 -2.89
CA ILE A 28 -8.38 7.16 -2.71
C ILE A 28 -7.49 6.37 -3.67
N ASP A 29 -7.49 6.71 -4.95
CA ASP A 29 -6.64 6.03 -5.95
C ASP A 29 -5.16 6.17 -5.59
N ALA A 30 -4.70 7.35 -5.17
CA ALA A 30 -3.30 7.59 -4.84
C ALA A 30 -2.82 6.84 -3.57
N THR A 31 -3.74 6.50 -2.67
CA THR A 31 -3.44 5.91 -1.35
C THR A 31 -3.79 4.42 -1.25
N THR A 32 -4.45 3.86 -2.27
CA THR A 32 -4.77 2.43 -2.41
C THR A 32 -3.88 1.71 -3.43
N ILE A 33 -2.86 2.39 -3.95
CA ILE A 33 -1.86 1.84 -4.85
C ILE A 33 -0.60 1.41 -4.08
N CYS A 34 -0.06 0.24 -4.45
CA CYS A 34 1.23 -0.26 -4.00
C CYS A 34 2.21 -0.30 -5.18
N GLN A 35 3.30 0.47 -5.08
CA GLN A 35 4.38 0.47 -6.07
C GLN A 35 5.36 -0.66 -5.74
N ILE A 36 5.53 -1.59 -6.70
CA ILE A 36 6.32 -2.81 -6.53
C ILE A 36 7.45 -2.83 -7.56
N ASP A 37 8.62 -3.33 -7.17
CA ASP A 37 9.72 -3.57 -8.10
C ASP A 37 9.27 -4.54 -9.22
N PRO A 38 9.63 -4.31 -10.49
CA PRO A 38 9.28 -5.20 -11.59
C PRO A 38 9.72 -6.65 -11.40
N GLU A 39 10.84 -6.89 -10.72
CA GLU A 39 11.34 -8.22 -10.39
C GLU A 39 10.46 -8.92 -9.36
N ASP A 40 10.02 -8.20 -8.34
CA ASP A 40 9.15 -8.75 -7.31
C ASP A 40 7.74 -8.98 -7.83
N MET A 41 7.24 -8.14 -8.75
CA MET A 41 5.99 -8.43 -9.47
C MET A 41 6.05 -9.75 -10.24
N ARG A 42 7.21 -10.05 -10.87
CA ARG A 42 7.43 -11.35 -11.53
C ARG A 42 7.45 -12.49 -10.53
N LYS A 43 8.12 -12.34 -9.38
CA LYS A 43 8.14 -13.35 -8.30
C LYS A 43 6.75 -13.61 -7.72
N LEU A 44 5.94 -12.57 -7.60
CA LEU A 44 4.55 -12.64 -7.14
C LEU A 44 3.58 -13.13 -8.23
N ASN A 45 4.04 -13.29 -9.47
CA ASN A 45 3.22 -13.60 -10.65
C ASN A 45 2.00 -12.68 -10.79
N ILE A 46 2.21 -11.37 -10.61
CA ILE A 46 1.16 -10.35 -10.70
C ILE A 46 1.46 -9.34 -11.81
N ASN A 47 0.42 -9.01 -12.57
CA ASN A 47 0.48 -7.98 -13.59
C ASN A 47 0.16 -6.60 -13.03
N GLU A 48 0.58 -5.56 -13.75
CA GLU A 48 0.20 -4.20 -13.43
C GLU A 48 -1.32 -4.04 -13.42
N GLY A 49 -1.82 -3.48 -12.33
CA GLY A 49 -3.24 -3.33 -12.05
C GLY A 49 -3.92 -4.51 -11.37
N GLY A 50 -3.21 -5.63 -11.13
CA GLY A 50 -3.67 -6.69 -10.24
C GLY A 50 -3.74 -6.22 -8.78
N ASN A 51 -4.34 -7.03 -7.92
CA ASN A 51 -4.47 -6.72 -6.49
C ASN A 51 -3.52 -7.57 -5.65
N VAL A 52 -2.88 -6.94 -4.66
CA VAL A 52 -2.08 -7.59 -3.65
C VAL A 52 -2.67 -7.37 -2.26
N ARG A 53 -2.62 -8.39 -1.42
CA ARG A 53 -2.80 -8.24 0.02
C ARG A 53 -1.43 -7.98 0.64
N ILE A 54 -1.37 -6.96 1.48
CA ILE A 54 -0.21 -6.58 2.27
C ILE A 54 -0.61 -6.78 3.72
N SER A 55 0.11 -7.64 4.42
CA SER A 55 -0.20 -8.05 5.78
C SER A 55 0.97 -7.72 6.71
N SER A 56 0.64 -7.31 7.93
CA SER A 56 1.54 -7.12 9.05
C SER A 56 0.94 -7.84 10.27
N GLN A 57 1.67 -7.87 11.39
CA GLN A 57 1.10 -8.35 12.66
C GLN A 57 -0.07 -7.52 13.20
N TYR A 58 -0.28 -6.29 12.69
CA TYR A 58 -1.30 -5.36 13.18
C TYR A 58 -2.58 -5.36 12.33
N GLY A 59 -2.49 -5.83 11.09
CA GLY A 59 -3.61 -5.81 10.16
C GLY A 59 -3.17 -6.10 8.72
N SER A 60 -4.14 -6.08 7.81
CA SER A 60 -3.93 -6.32 6.39
C SER A 60 -4.71 -5.35 5.54
N VAL A 61 -4.19 -5.02 4.36
CA VAL A 61 -4.87 -4.18 3.38
C VAL A 61 -4.72 -4.76 1.98
N VAL A 62 -5.73 -4.55 1.14
CA VAL A 62 -5.66 -4.87 -0.29
C VAL A 62 -5.36 -3.58 -1.06
N ALA A 63 -4.36 -3.64 -1.94
CA ALA A 63 -3.93 -2.52 -2.75
C ALA A 63 -3.74 -2.95 -4.21
N LYS A 64 -3.90 -2.00 -5.13
CA LYS A 64 -3.62 -2.21 -6.55
C LYS A 64 -2.11 -2.17 -6.79
N ALA A 65 -1.56 -3.24 -7.34
CA ALA A 65 -0.15 -3.32 -7.71
C ALA A 65 0.13 -2.47 -8.95
N VAL A 66 1.10 -1.57 -8.86
CA VAL A 66 1.63 -0.82 -9.99
C VAL A 66 3.13 -0.96 -10.07
N LYS A 67 3.67 -0.83 -11.28
CA LYS A 67 5.10 -0.91 -11.48
C LYS A 67 5.77 0.33 -10.89
N SER A 68 6.76 0.14 -10.03
CA SER A 68 7.54 1.26 -9.52
C SER A 68 8.35 1.94 -10.63
N LYS A 69 8.32 3.27 -10.65
CA LYS A 69 9.14 4.10 -11.56
C LYS A 69 10.57 4.28 -11.07
N TYR A 70 10.85 3.91 -9.80
CA TYR A 70 12.14 4.11 -9.14
C TYR A 70 12.95 2.82 -8.99
N ALA A 71 12.53 1.74 -9.66
CA ALA A 71 13.27 0.50 -9.72
C ALA A 71 14.72 0.71 -10.22
N PRO A 72 15.70 -0.12 -9.81
CA PRO A 72 15.52 -1.35 -9.03
C PRO A 72 15.57 -1.15 -7.50
N HIS A 73 14.70 -1.85 -6.78
CA HIS A 73 14.67 -1.95 -5.31
C HIS A 73 13.97 -3.25 -4.85
N PRO A 74 14.51 -4.43 -5.19
CA PRO A 74 13.88 -5.70 -4.81
C PRO A 74 13.75 -5.85 -3.29
N GLY A 75 12.64 -6.43 -2.84
CA GLY A 75 12.28 -6.57 -1.44
C GLY A 75 11.68 -5.30 -0.81
N VAL A 76 11.50 -4.22 -1.57
CA VAL A 76 10.96 -2.94 -1.09
C VAL A 76 9.73 -2.53 -1.88
N ILE A 77 8.65 -2.20 -1.17
CA ILE A 77 7.41 -1.68 -1.75
C ILE A 77 7.09 -0.30 -1.17
N PHE A 78 6.35 0.50 -1.93
CA PHE A 78 5.96 1.85 -1.53
C PHE A 78 4.45 2.07 -1.59
N MET A 79 3.89 2.66 -0.54
CA MET A 79 2.52 3.20 -0.52
C MET A 79 2.51 4.65 -0.04
N ALA A 80 1.65 5.47 -0.63
CA ALA A 80 1.47 6.83 -0.14
C ALA A 80 0.80 6.82 1.24
N TYR A 81 1.16 7.77 2.11
CA TYR A 81 0.53 7.92 3.42
C TYR A 81 -0.99 8.08 3.29
N GLY A 82 -1.72 7.29 4.07
CA GLY A 82 -3.17 7.28 4.12
C GLY A 82 -3.67 6.32 5.20
N PRO A 83 -4.99 6.28 5.46
CA PRO A 83 -5.59 5.40 6.47
C PRO A 83 -5.24 3.91 6.27
N TRP A 84 -5.04 3.49 5.02
CA TRP A 84 -4.64 2.13 4.64
C TRP A 84 -3.25 1.72 5.14
N VAL A 85 -2.29 2.63 5.19
CA VAL A 85 -0.94 2.33 5.75
C VAL A 85 -1.02 2.28 7.28
N ASN A 86 -1.85 3.13 7.88
CA ASN A 86 -2.04 3.15 9.33
C ASN A 86 -2.58 1.82 9.86
N SER A 87 -3.43 1.11 9.10
CA SER A 87 -3.92 -0.22 9.51
C SER A 87 -2.86 -1.31 9.51
N LEU A 88 -1.68 -1.06 8.94
CA LEU A 88 -0.54 -1.96 8.96
C LEU A 88 0.48 -1.61 10.05
N THR A 89 0.36 -0.44 10.67
CA THR A 89 1.42 0.10 11.55
C THR A 89 1.09 -0.15 13.02
N SER A 90 2.11 -0.35 13.84
CA SER A 90 1.97 -0.41 15.29
C SER A 90 1.30 0.87 15.83
N PRO A 91 0.37 0.78 16.78
CA PRO A 91 -0.10 1.95 17.52
C PRO A 91 0.98 2.47 18.50
N GLU A 92 2.04 1.70 18.74
CA GLU A 92 3.12 2.09 19.64
C GLU A 92 3.98 3.20 19.05
N THR A 93 4.12 4.30 19.80
CA THR A 93 4.86 5.50 19.39
C THR A 93 6.21 5.66 20.09
N HIS A 94 6.58 4.70 20.95
CA HIS A 94 7.75 4.74 21.83
C HIS A 94 7.94 6.09 22.55
N GLY A 95 6.83 6.73 22.94
CA GLY A 95 6.86 8.03 23.63
C GLY A 95 7.23 9.23 22.75
N THR A 96 7.37 9.05 21.43
CA THR A 96 7.72 10.12 20.48
C THR A 96 6.50 10.82 19.87
N GLY A 97 5.30 10.31 20.14
CA GLY A 97 4.06 10.81 19.54
C GLY A 97 3.85 10.40 18.07
N MET A 98 4.79 9.66 17.46
CA MET A 98 4.65 9.10 16.11
C MET A 98 4.98 7.60 16.10
N PRO A 99 4.16 6.76 15.47
CA PRO A 99 4.52 5.38 15.19
C PRO A 99 5.81 5.27 14.36
N SER A 100 6.53 4.16 14.54
CA SER A 100 7.71 3.84 13.72
C SER A 100 7.29 3.56 12.26
N PHE A 101 7.34 4.59 11.40
CA PHE A 101 6.98 4.47 9.98
C PHE A 101 8.17 4.14 9.04
N LYS A 102 9.40 4.06 9.55
CA LYS A 102 10.57 3.79 8.71
C LYS A 102 10.78 2.29 8.52
N GLY A 103 10.22 1.78 7.42
CA GLY A 103 10.43 0.42 6.95
C GLY A 103 9.68 -0.60 7.80
N LEU A 104 8.44 -0.88 7.44
CA LEU A 104 7.63 -1.91 8.09
C LEU A 104 7.83 -3.25 7.38
N GLU A 105 8.23 -4.30 8.11
CA GLU A 105 8.24 -5.66 7.54
C GLU A 105 6.80 -6.12 7.31
N VAL A 106 6.51 -6.53 6.07
CA VAL A 106 5.19 -6.97 5.64
C VAL A 106 5.29 -8.22 4.78
N GLU A 107 4.19 -8.95 4.72
CA GLU A 107 3.98 -10.10 3.86
C GLU A 107 3.07 -9.70 2.70
N VAL A 108 3.52 -9.95 1.47
CA VAL A 108 2.81 -9.58 0.24
C VAL A 108 2.41 -10.83 -0.53
N GLU A 109 1.15 -10.87 -0.97
CA GLU A 109 0.62 -11.95 -1.80
C GLU A 109 -0.40 -11.44 -2.82
N PRO A 110 -0.47 -12.04 -4.02
CA PRO A 110 -1.51 -11.72 -4.99
C PRO A 110 -2.88 -12.18 -4.47
N VAL A 111 -3.92 -11.42 -4.80
CA VAL A 111 -5.31 -11.77 -4.46
C VAL A 111 -6.23 -11.55 -5.65
N GLU A 112 -7.12 -12.52 -5.88
CA GLU A 112 -8.28 -12.31 -6.74
C GLU A 112 -9.36 -11.62 -5.91
N VAL A 113 -9.60 -10.35 -6.23
CA VAL A 113 -10.70 -9.62 -5.60
C VAL A 113 -11.97 -9.99 -6.34
N VAL A 114 -12.79 -10.83 -5.73
CA VAL A 114 -14.19 -11.00 -6.15
C VAL A 114 -14.91 -9.73 -5.73
N GLU A 115 -15.29 -8.89 -6.70
CA GLU A 115 -16.13 -7.72 -6.44
C GLU A 115 -17.44 -8.19 -5.80
N ARG A 116 -17.55 -8.04 -4.48
CA ARG A 116 -18.85 -8.10 -3.81
C ARG A 116 -19.53 -6.77 -4.11
N SER A 117 -20.44 -6.78 -5.07
CA SER A 117 -21.38 -5.68 -5.28
C SER A 117 -22.13 -5.44 -3.97
N GLN A 118 -21.74 -4.42 -3.20
CA GLN A 118 -22.61 -3.87 -2.16
C GLN A 118 -23.80 -3.24 -2.89
N LYS A 119 -24.90 -3.99 -2.98
CA LYS A 119 -26.23 -3.41 -3.12
C LYS A 119 -26.54 -2.73 -1.79
N GLU A 120 -26.34 -1.41 -1.72
CA GLU A 120 -26.99 -0.60 -0.70
C GLU A 120 -28.44 -0.37 -1.14
N GLY A 121 -29.37 -0.65 -0.23
CA GLY A 121 -30.81 -0.43 -0.38
C GLY A 121 -31.27 0.92 0.13
#